data_AF-Q2FU44-F1
#
_entry.id   AF-Q2FU44-F1
#
_cell.length_a   1.000
_cell.length_b   1.000
_cell.length_c   1.000
_cell.angle_alpha   90.00
_cell.angle_beta   90.00
_cell.angle_gamma   90.00
#
_symmetry.space_group_name_H-M   'P 1'
#
loop_
_entity.id
_entity.type
_entity.pdbx_description
1 polymer ?
#
loop_
_entity_poly.entity_id
_entity_poly.type
_entity_poly.pdbx_seq_one_letter_code
_entity_poly.pdbx_strand_id
1 'polypeptide(L)'
;MAAETYKLEDIPGVGPTTAEKLREAGYESVEKIAQATATELYDTAEIGEATARKMIKWCTSQINPGAEGSTDASSAQKEDSTHMQQRRLDIEDIPGVGPAIAEKLRDAGFLTVESIATSLPATLAEAAELGEATAKKMIKWCRDQADIGGFKTGTDVFEQRLKVKKLRTLVPEVDELLGGGFETQAITEMYGEFGSGKSQIVHQMAVNVQLPEELGGLNGSVIYVDTENTFRPERIEQMVKGLEIEGADPQEFLKNIHVARAQTSDHQMLLIETSRELAEELKAAGKPVKLVIVDSLTGLFRSEYAGRGTLAERQQKLNRHMHDIFKLCDEYNAIGLVTNQVQSNPAVFFGDPTKPIGGNIVGHTATFRVYLRKSKGGKRIFRLVDSPNLPEGEATFLVEEGGLRSC
;
A
#
# COMPACT_ATOMS: atom_id res chain seq x y z
N MET A 1 10.26 -28.31 -50.16
CA MET A 1 9.66 -29.41 -49.37
C MET A 1 8.16 -29.15 -49.35
N ALA A 2 7.34 -30.17 -49.58
CA ALA A 2 5.88 -30.01 -49.66
C ALA A 2 5.36 -29.40 -48.35
N ALA A 3 4.57 -28.32 -48.44
CA ALA A 3 3.89 -27.76 -47.28
C ALA A 3 2.94 -28.84 -46.74
N GLU A 4 3.16 -29.31 -45.52
CA GLU A 4 2.21 -30.18 -44.85
C GLU A 4 0.89 -29.43 -44.70
N THR A 5 -0.13 -29.83 -45.47
CA THR A 5 -1.49 -29.33 -45.29
C THR A 5 -2.07 -29.95 -44.03
N TYR A 6 -2.00 -29.22 -42.92
CA TYR A 6 -2.66 -29.56 -41.67
C TYR A 6 -4.18 -29.61 -41.84
N LYS A 7 -4.81 -30.64 -41.31
CA LYS A 7 -6.27 -30.72 -41.18
C LYS A 7 -6.72 -29.94 -39.94
N LEU A 8 -7.98 -29.53 -39.90
CA LEU A 8 -8.54 -28.83 -38.74
C LEU A 8 -8.48 -29.66 -37.46
N GLU A 9 -8.61 -30.99 -37.61
CA GLU A 9 -8.50 -31.95 -36.53
C GLU A 9 -7.08 -32.10 -35.97
N ASP A 10 -6.06 -31.55 -36.64
CA ASP A 10 -4.68 -31.52 -36.15
C ASP A 10 -4.45 -30.35 -35.18
N ILE A 11 -5.39 -29.40 -35.09
CA ILE A 11 -5.32 -28.27 -34.16
C ILE A 11 -5.56 -28.75 -32.72
N PRO A 12 -4.65 -28.50 -31.76
CA PRO A 12 -4.80 -28.96 -30.39
C PRO A 12 -6.10 -28.47 -29.74
N GLY A 13 -6.92 -29.43 -29.28
CA GLY A 13 -8.20 -29.15 -28.64
C GLY A 13 -9.40 -29.01 -29.59
N VAL A 14 -9.19 -29.18 -30.90
CA VAL A 14 -10.27 -29.23 -31.90
C VAL A 14 -10.66 -30.68 -32.14
N GLY A 15 -11.83 -31.07 -31.64
CA GLY A 15 -12.44 -32.37 -31.94
C GLY A 15 -13.26 -32.35 -33.25
N PRO A 16 -13.78 -33.51 -33.71
CA PRO A 16 -14.55 -33.61 -34.95
C PRO A 16 -15.74 -32.65 -35.03
N THR A 17 -16.46 -32.46 -33.92
CA THR A 17 -17.60 -31.54 -33.83
C THR A 17 -17.19 -30.07 -33.96
N THR A 18 -16.04 -29.69 -33.38
CA THR A 18 -15.51 -28.33 -33.50
C THR A 18 -14.98 -28.07 -34.90
N ALA A 19 -14.35 -29.07 -35.53
CA ALA A 19 -13.90 -29.00 -36.92
C ALA A 19 -15.09 -28.84 -37.90
N GLU A 20 -16.23 -29.49 -37.63
CA GLU A 20 -17.45 -29.33 -38.43
C GLU A 20 -18.02 -27.91 -38.31
N LYS A 21 -18.15 -27.38 -37.09
CA LYS A 21 -18.57 -25.97 -36.87
C LYS A 21 -17.67 -24.96 -37.58
N LEU A 22 -16.36 -25.19 -37.56
CA LEU A 22 -15.40 -24.33 -38.27
C LEU A 22 -15.59 -24.36 -39.79
N ARG A 23 -15.85 -25.54 -40.37
CA ARG A 23 -16.15 -25.68 -41.80
C ARG A 23 -17.45 -24.98 -42.16
N GLU A 24 -18.51 -25.15 -41.37
CA GLU A 24 -19.80 -24.48 -41.58
C GLU A 24 -19.66 -22.95 -41.49
N ALA A 25 -18.79 -22.45 -40.61
CA ALA A 25 -18.46 -21.03 -40.48
C ALA A 25 -17.45 -20.51 -41.52
N GLY A 26 -17.00 -21.35 -42.47
CA GLY A 26 -16.12 -20.96 -43.58
C GLY A 26 -14.62 -21.04 -43.30
N TYR A 27 -14.20 -21.51 -42.12
CA TYR A 27 -12.82 -21.70 -41.70
C TYR A 27 -12.31 -23.11 -42.03
N GLU A 28 -12.12 -23.36 -43.33
CA GLU A 28 -11.80 -24.70 -43.84
C GLU A 28 -10.30 -25.05 -43.76
N SER A 29 -9.45 -24.11 -43.39
CA SER A 29 -7.99 -24.30 -43.34
C SER A 29 -7.33 -23.57 -42.17
N VAL A 30 -6.13 -24.03 -41.79
CA VAL A 30 -5.29 -23.43 -40.74
C VAL A 30 -4.96 -21.97 -41.06
N GLU A 31 -4.78 -21.62 -42.33
CA GLU A 31 -4.53 -20.25 -42.80
C GLU A 31 -5.71 -19.31 -42.55
N LYS A 32 -6.93 -19.79 -42.84
CA LYS A 32 -8.14 -19.00 -42.55
C LYS A 32 -8.33 -18.79 -41.05
N ILE A 33 -8.03 -19.79 -40.23
CA ILE A 33 -8.12 -19.68 -38.76
C ILE A 33 -7.05 -18.74 -38.20
N ALA A 34 -5.82 -18.77 -38.72
CA ALA A 34 -4.76 -17.88 -38.28
C ALA A 34 -5.03 -16.40 -38.59
N GLN A 35 -5.85 -16.12 -39.59
CA GLN A 35 -6.28 -14.76 -39.97
C GLN A 35 -7.54 -14.30 -39.22
N ALA A 36 -8.21 -15.20 -38.49
CA ALA A 36 -9.41 -14.89 -37.74
C ALA A 36 -9.08 -14.26 -36.37
N THR A 37 -10.00 -13.47 -35.86
CA THR A 37 -9.99 -13.01 -34.46
C THR A 37 -10.74 -14.01 -33.57
N ALA A 38 -10.41 -14.00 -32.27
CA ALA A 38 -11.09 -14.86 -31.31
C ALA A 38 -12.60 -14.55 -31.21
N THR A 39 -12.97 -13.27 -31.40
CA THR A 39 -14.35 -12.79 -31.42
C THR A 39 -15.09 -13.30 -32.67
N GLU A 40 -14.48 -13.27 -33.85
CA GLU A 40 -15.09 -13.82 -35.06
C GLU A 40 -15.36 -15.33 -34.92
N LEU A 41 -14.43 -16.10 -34.36
CA LEU A 41 -14.62 -17.53 -34.11
C LEU A 41 -15.69 -17.81 -33.03
N TYR A 42 -15.86 -16.90 -32.08
CA TYR A 42 -16.96 -16.98 -31.11
C TYR A 42 -18.31 -16.68 -31.76
N ASP A 43 -18.41 -15.59 -32.51
CA ASP A 43 -19.67 -15.13 -33.11
C ASP A 43 -20.16 -16.03 -34.24
N THR A 44 -19.24 -16.61 -35.02
CA THR A 44 -19.59 -17.38 -36.23
C THR A 44 -19.51 -18.90 -36.05
N ALA A 45 -18.64 -19.40 -35.17
CA ALA A 45 -18.45 -20.84 -34.94
C ALA A 45 -18.78 -21.28 -33.50
N GLU A 46 -19.26 -20.36 -32.65
CA GLU A 46 -19.60 -20.59 -31.23
C GLU A 46 -18.42 -21.17 -30.42
N ILE A 47 -17.19 -20.81 -30.77
CA ILE A 47 -15.98 -21.28 -30.09
C ILE A 47 -15.65 -20.31 -28.96
N GLY A 48 -15.64 -20.80 -27.71
CA GLY A 48 -15.27 -19.99 -26.55
C GLY A 48 -13.92 -19.29 -26.74
N GLU A 49 -13.83 -18.01 -26.39
CA GLU A 49 -12.69 -17.14 -26.73
C GLU A 49 -11.32 -17.70 -26.30
N ALA A 50 -11.24 -18.35 -25.14
CA ALA A 50 -10.00 -18.95 -24.65
C ALA A 50 -9.51 -20.09 -25.56
N THR A 51 -10.43 -20.87 -26.13
CA THR A 51 -10.13 -21.94 -27.10
C THR A 51 -9.77 -21.33 -28.45
N ALA A 52 -10.52 -20.33 -28.91
CA ALA A 52 -10.25 -19.61 -30.15
C ALA A 52 -8.84 -18.97 -30.17
N ARG A 53 -8.42 -18.33 -29.08
CA ARG A 53 -7.07 -17.74 -28.94
C ARG A 53 -5.96 -18.79 -29.02
N LYS A 54 -6.17 -19.97 -28.41
CA LYS A 54 -5.19 -21.08 -28.47
C LYS A 54 -5.09 -21.64 -29.88
N MET A 55 -6.23 -21.80 -30.57
CA MET A 55 -6.27 -22.26 -31.96
C MET A 55 -5.56 -21.28 -32.88
N ILE A 56 -5.88 -19.98 -32.83
CA ILE A 56 -5.24 -18.94 -33.65
C ILE A 56 -3.74 -18.94 -33.40
N LYS A 57 -3.30 -18.93 -32.13
CA LYS A 57 -1.87 -18.95 -31.78
C LYS A 57 -1.13 -20.15 -32.37
N TRP A 58 -1.74 -21.33 -32.30
CA TRP A 58 -1.15 -22.54 -32.88
C TRP A 58 -1.13 -22.48 -34.40
N CYS A 59 -2.21 -22.03 -35.05
CA CYS A 59 -2.28 -21.90 -36.50
C CYS A 59 -1.23 -20.91 -37.02
N THR A 60 -1.07 -19.76 -36.36
CA THR A 60 -0.07 -18.76 -36.69
C THR A 60 1.36 -19.29 -36.55
N SER A 61 1.64 -20.13 -35.55
CA SER A 61 2.98 -20.73 -35.39
C SER A 61 3.32 -21.77 -36.44
N GLN A 62 2.31 -22.45 -37.02
CA GLN A 62 2.53 -23.39 -38.13
C GLN A 62 2.77 -22.67 -39.47
N ILE A 63 2.12 -21.52 -39.67
CA ILE A 63 2.24 -20.75 -40.93
C ILE A 63 3.50 -19.89 -40.94
N ASN A 64 3.92 -19.37 -39.78
CA ASN A 64 5.11 -18.53 -39.68
C ASN A 64 5.97 -18.91 -38.46
N PRO A 65 6.74 -20.01 -38.55
CA PRO A 65 7.55 -20.54 -37.44
C PRO A 65 8.72 -19.64 -36.99
N GLY A 66 8.88 -18.43 -37.55
CA GLY A 66 9.95 -17.46 -37.24
C GLY A 66 9.49 -16.11 -36.70
N ALA A 67 8.20 -15.91 -36.39
CA ALA A 67 7.67 -14.61 -35.93
C ALA A 67 7.84 -14.35 -34.40
N GLU A 68 8.62 -15.16 -33.70
CA GLU A 68 9.07 -14.84 -32.33
C GLU A 68 10.43 -14.13 -32.40
N GLY A 69 10.41 -12.79 -32.50
CA GLY A 69 11.59 -11.96 -32.27
C GLY A 69 12.04 -11.08 -33.45
N SER A 70 11.22 -10.12 -33.88
CA SER A 70 11.69 -8.84 -34.44
C SER A 70 10.50 -7.92 -34.70
N THR A 71 10.39 -6.82 -33.96
CA THR A 71 9.83 -5.58 -34.52
C THR A 71 10.77 -4.45 -34.15
N ASP A 72 11.69 -4.20 -35.09
CA ASP A 72 12.55 -3.01 -35.09
C ASP A 72 11.73 -1.77 -35.43
N ALA A 73 12.20 -0.67 -34.89
CA ALA A 73 11.64 0.65 -35.00
C ALA A 73 11.54 1.16 -36.45
N SER A 74 10.56 2.05 -36.64
CA SER A 74 10.37 2.99 -37.77
C SER A 74 9.35 2.59 -38.84
N SER A 75 8.06 2.81 -38.54
CA SER A 75 7.11 3.55 -39.39
C SER A 75 5.66 3.34 -38.89
N ALA A 76 5.23 4.09 -37.88
CA ALA A 76 3.81 4.22 -37.56
C ALA A 76 3.59 5.47 -36.71
N GLN A 77 3.46 6.62 -37.36
CA GLN A 77 2.59 7.64 -36.84
C GLN A 77 1.15 7.12 -37.00
N LYS A 78 0.38 7.19 -35.90
CA LYS A 78 -1.03 6.80 -35.74
C LYS A 78 -1.25 5.30 -35.52
N GLU A 79 -1.42 4.95 -34.25
CA GLU A 79 -2.52 4.17 -33.66
C GLU A 79 -2.00 3.49 -32.39
N ASP A 80 -2.05 4.22 -31.28
CA ASP A 80 -1.85 3.68 -29.95
C ASP A 80 -2.97 4.23 -29.05
N SER A 81 -4.07 3.47 -28.94
CA SER A 81 -4.99 3.45 -27.79
C SER A 81 -6.19 2.54 -28.00
N THR A 82 -5.97 1.22 -27.97
CA THR A 82 -7.02 0.29 -27.53
C THR A 82 -6.46 -0.64 -26.46
N HIS A 83 -5.90 -0.03 -25.41
CA HIS A 83 -6.31 -0.49 -24.09
C HIS A 83 -7.83 -0.30 -24.03
N MET A 84 -8.59 -1.39 -24.02
CA MET A 84 -9.91 -1.37 -23.42
C MET A 84 -9.66 -0.91 -21.97
N GLN A 85 -9.78 0.39 -21.73
CA GLN A 85 -10.01 0.92 -20.39
C GLN A 85 -11.27 0.20 -19.93
N GLN A 86 -11.12 -0.84 -19.11
CA GLN A 86 -12.19 -1.19 -18.20
C GLN A 86 -12.49 0.11 -17.46
N ARG A 87 -13.62 0.72 -17.80
CA ARG A 87 -14.11 1.90 -17.10
C ARG A 87 -14.13 1.51 -15.64
N ARG A 88 -13.27 2.15 -14.84
CA ARG A 88 -13.29 1.98 -13.38
C ARG A 88 -14.70 2.35 -12.96
N LEU A 89 -15.41 1.41 -12.34
CA LEU A 89 -16.78 1.64 -11.90
C LEU A 89 -16.74 2.71 -10.82
N ASP A 90 -17.55 3.75 -11.01
CA ASP A 90 -17.75 4.78 -10.00
C ASP A 90 -18.87 4.37 -9.03
N ILE A 91 -18.93 5.00 -7.87
CA ILE A 91 -19.94 4.72 -6.84
C ILE A 91 -21.36 4.98 -7.37
N GLU A 92 -21.47 5.98 -8.24
CA GLU A 92 -22.71 6.36 -8.93
C GLU A 92 -23.18 5.31 -9.94
N ASP A 93 -22.33 4.37 -10.35
CA ASP A 93 -22.72 3.24 -11.22
C ASP A 93 -23.45 2.13 -10.44
N ILE A 94 -23.47 2.17 -9.10
CA ILE A 94 -24.13 1.17 -8.26
C ILE A 94 -25.66 1.32 -8.34
N PRO A 95 -26.42 0.25 -8.64
CA PRO A 95 -27.87 0.31 -8.71
C PRO A 95 -28.50 0.80 -7.40
N GLY A 96 -29.27 1.89 -7.50
CA GLY A 96 -29.94 2.51 -6.36
C GLY A 96 -29.11 3.56 -5.64
N VAL A 97 -27.91 3.87 -6.12
CA VAL A 97 -27.08 4.98 -5.63
C VAL A 97 -27.26 6.19 -6.53
N GLY A 98 -27.91 7.22 -6.01
CA GLY A 98 -27.95 8.55 -6.64
C GLY A 98 -26.85 9.47 -6.10
N PRO A 99 -26.70 10.70 -6.65
CA PRO A 99 -25.65 11.64 -6.25
C PRO A 99 -25.58 11.90 -4.74
N ALA A 100 -26.72 12.04 -4.07
CA ALA A 100 -26.78 12.27 -2.62
C ALA A 100 -26.31 11.07 -1.78
N ILE A 101 -26.55 9.84 -2.25
CA ILE A 101 -26.06 8.63 -1.57
C ILE A 101 -24.57 8.47 -1.85
N ALA A 102 -24.13 8.75 -3.07
CA ALA A 102 -22.72 8.72 -3.45
C ALA A 102 -21.89 9.72 -2.62
N GLU A 103 -22.38 10.93 -2.41
CA GLU A 103 -21.75 11.95 -1.56
C GLU A 103 -21.61 11.44 -0.12
N LYS A 104 -22.69 10.96 0.51
CA LYS A 104 -22.64 10.37 1.86
C LYS A 104 -21.65 9.20 1.98
N LEU A 105 -21.60 8.35 0.96
CA LEU A 105 -20.65 7.24 0.91
C LEU A 105 -19.21 7.74 0.84
N ARG A 106 -18.93 8.75 0.01
CA ARG A 106 -17.60 9.37 -0.10
C ARG A 106 -17.19 10.03 1.21
N ASP A 107 -18.10 10.77 1.85
CA ASP A 107 -17.87 11.41 3.16
C ASP A 107 -17.59 10.37 4.26
N ALA A 108 -18.23 9.21 4.18
CA ALA A 108 -17.98 8.09 5.07
C ALA A 108 -16.73 7.25 4.70
N GLY A 109 -15.97 7.68 3.68
CA GLY A 109 -14.71 7.05 3.26
C GLY A 109 -14.85 5.89 2.27
N PHE A 110 -16.04 5.62 1.74
CA PHE A 110 -16.26 4.63 0.68
C PHE A 110 -16.02 5.28 -0.69
N LEU A 111 -14.76 5.34 -1.12
CA LEU A 111 -14.38 6.00 -2.38
C LEU A 111 -14.43 5.08 -3.61
N THR A 112 -14.52 3.76 -3.42
CA THR A 112 -14.40 2.77 -4.49
C THR A 112 -15.42 1.65 -4.35
N VAL A 113 -15.77 0.99 -5.46
CA VAL A 113 -16.68 -0.16 -5.46
C VAL A 113 -16.11 -1.31 -4.62
N GLU A 114 -14.79 -1.49 -4.61
CA GLU A 114 -14.06 -2.47 -3.79
C GLU A 114 -14.26 -2.19 -2.28
N SER A 115 -14.17 -0.92 -1.86
CA SER A 115 -14.38 -0.52 -0.46
C SER A 115 -15.80 -0.85 0.02
N ILE A 116 -16.79 -0.70 -0.85
CA ILE A 116 -18.19 -1.04 -0.56
C ILE A 116 -18.36 -2.57 -0.54
N ALA A 117 -17.79 -3.28 -1.52
CA ALA A 117 -17.94 -4.72 -1.67
C ALA A 117 -17.36 -5.52 -0.47
N THR A 118 -16.35 -4.96 0.20
CA THR A 118 -15.70 -5.54 1.39
C THR A 118 -16.30 -5.05 2.72
N SER A 119 -17.25 -4.11 2.67
CA SER A 119 -17.89 -3.55 3.85
C SER A 119 -18.90 -4.49 4.52
N LEU A 120 -19.19 -4.23 5.79
CA LEU A 120 -20.28 -4.88 6.51
C LEU A 120 -21.61 -4.19 6.16
N PRO A 121 -22.70 -4.96 5.96
CA PRO A 121 -24.01 -4.38 5.67
C PRO A 121 -24.49 -3.33 6.68
N ALA A 122 -24.22 -3.53 7.97
CA ALA A 122 -24.60 -2.59 9.02
C ALA A 122 -23.85 -1.26 8.89
N THR A 123 -22.53 -1.31 8.68
CA THR A 123 -21.68 -0.11 8.52
C THR A 123 -22.08 0.68 7.29
N LEU A 124 -22.30 0.01 6.16
CA LEU A 124 -22.73 0.68 4.93
C LEU A 124 -24.13 1.28 5.06
N ALA A 125 -25.05 0.57 5.73
CA ALA A 125 -26.41 1.04 5.99
C ALA A 125 -26.41 2.31 6.86
N GLU A 126 -25.59 2.34 7.91
CA GLU A 126 -25.43 3.51 8.77
C GLU A 126 -24.83 4.69 8.00
N ALA A 127 -23.70 4.47 7.31
CA ALA A 127 -22.98 5.52 6.57
C ALA A 127 -23.83 6.22 5.49
N ALA A 128 -24.61 5.44 4.75
CA ALA A 128 -25.43 5.96 3.66
C ALA A 128 -26.89 6.26 4.08
N GLU A 129 -27.24 6.06 5.35
CA GLU A 129 -28.60 6.15 5.88
C GLU A 129 -29.61 5.30 5.08
N LEU A 130 -29.23 4.06 4.78
CA LEU A 130 -30.00 3.11 3.99
C LEU A 130 -30.58 1.99 4.88
N GLY A 131 -31.60 1.31 4.39
CA GLY A 131 -32.03 0.04 4.99
C GLY A 131 -31.00 -1.07 4.79
N GLU A 132 -30.78 -1.91 5.80
CA GLU A 132 -29.78 -2.99 5.76
C GLU A 132 -29.97 -3.95 4.57
N ALA A 133 -31.22 -4.18 4.15
CA ALA A 133 -31.53 -5.00 2.98
C ALA A 133 -31.02 -4.36 1.67
N THR A 134 -31.08 -3.03 1.55
CA THR A 134 -30.53 -2.28 0.41
C THR A 134 -29.00 -2.32 0.43
N ALA A 135 -28.40 -2.09 1.60
CA ALA A 135 -26.95 -2.20 1.78
C ALA A 135 -26.43 -3.59 1.38
N LYS A 136 -27.13 -4.69 1.77
CA LYS A 136 -26.78 -6.06 1.33
C LYS A 136 -26.83 -6.23 -0.19
N LYS A 137 -27.83 -5.66 -0.86
CA LYS A 137 -27.94 -5.72 -2.32
C LYS A 137 -26.83 -4.93 -3.01
N MET A 138 -26.52 -3.74 -2.51
CA MET A 138 -25.40 -2.93 -3.00
C MET A 138 -24.07 -3.66 -2.85
N ILE A 139 -23.78 -4.19 -1.65
CA ILE A 139 -22.56 -4.97 -1.40
C ILE A 139 -22.47 -6.16 -2.36
N LYS A 140 -23.56 -6.92 -2.52
CA LYS A 140 -23.58 -8.07 -3.43
C LYS A 140 -23.27 -7.63 -4.87
N TRP A 141 -23.93 -6.60 -5.36
CA TRP A 141 -23.66 -6.07 -6.70
C TRP A 141 -22.20 -5.65 -6.84
N CYS A 142 -21.65 -4.94 -5.86
CA CYS A 142 -20.25 -4.51 -5.88
C CYS A 142 -19.29 -5.72 -5.90
N ARG A 143 -19.60 -6.81 -5.18
CA ARG A 143 -18.81 -8.07 -5.22
C ARG A 143 -18.88 -8.79 -6.56
N ASP A 144 -20.02 -8.71 -7.23
CA ASP A 144 -20.22 -9.33 -8.55
C ASP A 144 -19.50 -8.54 -9.65
N GLN A 145 -19.22 -7.26 -9.45
CA GLN A 145 -18.61 -6.36 -10.43
C GLN A 145 -17.14 -6.02 -10.18
N ALA A 146 -16.72 -5.96 -8.91
CA ALA A 146 -15.35 -5.60 -8.54
C ALA A 146 -14.50 -6.85 -8.29
N ASP A 147 -13.24 -6.81 -8.74
CA ASP A 147 -12.23 -7.77 -8.29
C ASP A 147 -11.84 -7.44 -6.84
N ILE A 148 -12.64 -7.94 -5.90
CA ILE A 148 -12.43 -7.79 -4.45
C ILE A 148 -11.29 -8.65 -3.90
N GLY A 149 -10.48 -9.26 -4.77
CA GLY A 149 -9.45 -10.21 -4.39
C GLY A 149 -10.04 -11.61 -4.20
N GLY A 150 -9.78 -12.46 -5.18
CA GLY A 150 -9.91 -13.91 -5.02
C GLY A 150 -8.68 -14.52 -4.33
N PHE A 151 -8.67 -15.85 -4.24
CA PHE A 151 -7.44 -16.57 -3.88
C PHE A 151 -6.37 -16.29 -4.93
N LYS A 152 -5.22 -15.79 -4.46
CA LYS A 152 -4.05 -15.50 -5.28
C LYS A 152 -2.97 -16.54 -5.01
N THR A 153 -2.18 -16.85 -6.03
CA THR A 153 -0.99 -17.68 -5.83
C THR A 153 0.08 -16.88 -5.09
N GLY A 154 1.04 -17.58 -4.48
CA GLY A 154 2.19 -16.92 -3.85
C GLY A 154 2.98 -16.04 -4.85
N THR A 155 3.00 -16.42 -6.13
CA THR A 155 3.63 -15.65 -7.21
C THR A 155 2.92 -14.32 -7.43
N ASP A 156 1.59 -14.31 -7.49
CA ASP A 156 0.82 -13.08 -7.68
C ASP A 156 1.05 -12.11 -6.50
N VAL A 157 1.06 -12.64 -5.27
CA VAL A 157 1.36 -11.85 -4.06
C VAL A 157 2.79 -11.30 -4.11
N PHE A 158 3.76 -12.10 -4.57
CA PHE A 158 5.14 -11.67 -4.74
C PHE A 158 5.26 -10.53 -5.74
N GLU A 159 4.62 -10.64 -6.91
CA GLU A 159 4.59 -9.58 -7.93
C GLU A 159 3.94 -8.30 -7.40
N GLN A 160 2.87 -8.42 -6.61
CA GLN A 160 2.27 -7.27 -5.93
C GLN A 160 3.25 -6.61 -4.94
N ARG A 161 3.99 -7.42 -4.17
CA ARG A 161 5.01 -6.91 -3.23
C ARG A 161 6.18 -6.23 -3.91
N LEU A 162 6.43 -6.42 -5.21
CA LEU A 162 7.42 -5.63 -5.95
C LEU A 162 7.07 -4.14 -6.00
N LYS A 163 5.81 -3.76 -5.72
CA LYS A 163 5.37 -2.36 -5.63
C LYS A 163 5.67 -1.72 -4.26
N VAL A 164 6.02 -2.53 -3.26
CA VAL A 164 6.44 -2.04 -1.94
C VAL A 164 7.79 -1.36 -2.09
N LYS A 165 7.87 -0.11 -1.64
CA LYS A 165 9.10 0.66 -1.66
C LYS A 165 9.70 0.71 -0.25
N LYS A 166 10.98 1.04 -0.17
CA LYS A 166 11.69 1.19 1.10
C LYS A 166 12.30 2.58 1.22
N LEU A 167 12.09 3.19 2.37
CA LEU A 167 12.69 4.48 2.72
C LEU A 167 13.93 4.26 3.58
N ARG A 168 15.08 4.73 3.09
CA ARG A 168 16.36 4.59 3.80
C ARG A 168 16.50 5.59 4.94
N THR A 169 17.10 5.13 6.03
CA THR A 169 17.49 5.94 7.18
C THR A 169 18.77 6.75 6.91
N LEU A 170 19.53 6.35 5.88
CA LEU A 170 20.88 6.85 5.58
C LEU A 170 21.91 6.51 6.68
N VAL A 171 21.59 5.50 7.49
CA VAL A 171 22.51 4.81 8.39
C VAL A 171 22.60 3.37 7.91
N PRO A 172 23.67 2.99 7.16
CA PRO A 172 23.81 1.68 6.53
C PRO A 172 23.51 0.49 7.45
N GLU A 173 23.93 0.56 8.72
CA GLU A 173 23.70 -0.52 9.69
C GLU A 173 22.21 -0.72 10.02
N VAL A 174 21.45 0.38 10.09
CA VAL A 174 20.00 0.33 10.31
C VAL A 174 19.28 -0.09 9.04
N ASP A 175 19.72 0.41 7.89
CA ASP A 175 19.16 0.03 6.59
C ASP A 175 19.38 -1.45 6.30
N GLU A 176 20.55 -2.00 6.58
CA GLU A 176 20.85 -3.44 6.47
C GLU A 176 19.94 -4.28 7.38
N LEU A 177 19.81 -3.87 8.65
CA LEU A 177 18.92 -4.54 9.61
C LEU A 177 17.45 -4.56 9.15
N LEU A 178 16.99 -3.50 8.49
CA LEU A 178 15.64 -3.39 7.92
C LEU A 178 15.53 -3.98 6.50
N GLY A 179 16.58 -4.59 5.97
CA GLY A 179 16.61 -5.14 4.62
C GLY A 179 16.38 -4.09 3.53
N GLY A 180 16.90 -2.87 3.72
CA GLY A 180 16.85 -1.75 2.78
C GLY A 180 16.11 -0.50 3.25
N GLY A 181 15.61 -0.47 4.49
CA GLY A 181 14.89 0.66 5.08
C GLY A 181 13.44 0.35 5.46
N PHE A 182 12.67 1.37 5.86
CA PHE A 182 11.27 1.20 6.27
C PHE A 182 10.36 0.91 5.07
N GLU A 183 9.55 -0.14 5.17
CA GLU A 183 8.67 -0.59 4.08
C GLU A 183 7.38 0.23 3.99
N THR A 184 6.94 0.57 2.78
CA THR A 184 5.59 1.10 2.53
C THR A 184 4.53 0.03 2.75
N GLN A 185 3.27 0.43 2.91
CA GLN A 185 2.14 -0.46 3.23
C GLN A 185 2.33 -1.25 4.53
N ALA A 186 3.14 -0.71 5.44
CA ALA A 186 3.45 -1.31 6.72
C ALA A 186 3.47 -0.24 7.82
N ILE A 187 3.15 -0.66 9.04
CA ILE A 187 3.34 0.17 10.23
C ILE A 187 4.58 -0.33 10.97
N THR A 188 5.49 0.60 11.27
CA THR A 188 6.61 0.35 12.17
C THR A 188 6.40 1.06 13.50
N GLU A 189 6.29 0.28 14.57
CA GLU A 189 6.28 0.78 15.95
C GLU A 189 7.71 0.99 16.44
N MET A 190 8.02 2.20 16.91
CA MET A 190 9.26 2.51 17.62
C MET A 190 8.98 2.82 19.08
N TYR A 191 9.40 1.93 19.98
CA TYR A 191 9.23 2.11 21.42
C TYR A 191 10.56 2.18 22.16
N GLY A 192 10.57 2.86 23.31
CA GLY A 192 11.74 2.96 24.15
C GLY A 192 11.63 4.08 25.18
N GLU A 193 12.60 4.15 26.07
CA GLU A 193 12.64 5.18 27.13
C GLU A 193 12.77 6.61 26.58
N PHE A 194 12.53 7.59 27.44
CA PHE A 194 12.71 9.00 27.08
C PHE A 194 14.16 9.29 26.63
N GLY A 195 14.30 10.00 25.51
CA GLY A 195 15.60 10.32 24.92
C GLY A 195 16.31 9.15 24.21
N SER A 196 15.62 8.02 23.97
CA SER A 196 16.16 6.90 23.19
C SER A 196 16.32 7.20 21.69
N GLY A 197 15.77 8.32 21.19
CA GLY A 197 15.88 8.74 19.80
C GLY A 197 14.62 8.57 18.95
N LYS A 198 13.48 8.14 19.53
CA LYS A 198 12.20 7.98 18.81
C LYS A 198 11.85 9.18 17.92
N SER A 199 11.69 10.36 18.52
CA SER A 199 11.38 11.58 17.76
C SER A 199 12.48 11.92 16.75
N GLN A 200 13.76 11.68 17.07
CA GLN A 200 14.87 11.95 16.15
C GLN A 200 14.80 11.11 14.88
N ILE A 201 14.37 9.85 14.99
CA ILE A 201 14.17 9.00 13.82
C ILE A 201 13.01 9.51 12.97
N VAL A 202 11.84 9.75 13.55
CA VAL A 202 10.67 10.21 12.74
C VAL A 202 10.92 11.58 12.09
N HIS A 203 11.64 12.50 12.75
CA HIS A 203 12.06 13.76 12.13
C HIS A 203 13.02 13.52 10.95
N GLN A 204 14.00 12.63 11.10
CA GLN A 204 14.91 12.27 10.00
C GLN A 204 14.15 11.66 8.84
N MET A 205 13.21 10.76 9.11
CA MET A 205 12.42 10.12 8.06
C MET A 205 11.52 11.13 7.32
N ALA A 206 11.02 12.15 8.02
CA ALA A 206 10.27 13.25 7.42
C ALA A 206 11.09 14.10 6.44
N VAL A 207 12.42 14.12 6.61
CA VAL A 207 13.36 14.70 5.65
C VAL A 207 13.66 13.72 4.53
N ASN A 208 14.09 12.50 4.87
CA ASN A 208 14.58 11.51 3.89
C ASN A 208 13.51 11.12 2.87
N VAL A 209 12.23 11.04 3.26
CA VAL A 209 11.15 10.63 2.34
C VAL A 209 10.98 11.54 1.14
N GLN A 210 11.39 12.80 1.28
CA GLN A 210 11.26 13.80 0.23
C GLN A 210 12.36 13.69 -0.82
N LEU A 211 13.45 12.97 -0.51
CA LEU A 211 14.56 12.74 -1.41
C LEU A 211 14.14 11.88 -2.61
N PRO A 212 14.86 11.97 -3.72
CA PRO A 212 14.72 11.04 -4.83
C PRO A 212 15.00 9.58 -4.43
N GLU A 213 14.44 8.63 -5.18
CA GLU A 213 14.59 7.19 -4.90
C GLU A 213 16.05 6.73 -5.05
N GLU A 214 16.80 7.32 -5.97
CA GLU A 214 18.23 7.09 -6.16
C GLU A 214 19.07 7.51 -4.94
N LEU A 215 18.58 8.45 -4.13
CA LEU A 215 19.18 8.86 -2.85
C LEU A 215 18.54 8.15 -1.64
N GLY A 216 17.68 7.16 -1.88
CA GLY A 216 17.02 6.37 -0.84
C GLY A 216 15.74 6.98 -0.27
N GLY A 217 15.22 8.07 -0.88
CA GLY A 217 13.92 8.64 -0.54
C GLY A 217 12.77 8.06 -1.37
N LEU A 218 11.62 8.75 -1.39
CA LEU A 218 10.41 8.33 -2.11
C LEU A 218 9.72 9.48 -2.87
N ASN A 219 10.38 10.63 -3.04
CA ASN A 219 9.84 11.85 -3.64
C ASN A 219 8.49 12.31 -3.05
N GLY A 220 8.22 12.00 -1.77
CA GLY A 220 6.89 12.19 -1.18
C GLY A 220 6.80 13.30 -0.13
N SER A 221 5.58 13.54 0.34
CA SER A 221 5.24 14.44 1.45
C SER A 221 4.88 13.65 2.72
N VAL A 222 4.70 14.38 3.83
CA VAL A 222 4.55 13.82 5.17
C VAL A 222 3.27 14.33 5.83
N ILE A 223 2.49 13.42 6.42
CA ILE A 223 1.50 13.75 7.44
C ILE A 223 2.11 13.47 8.80
N TYR A 224 2.13 14.47 9.69
CA TYR A 224 2.70 14.35 11.03
C TYR A 224 1.65 14.71 12.09
N VAL A 225 1.20 13.71 12.85
CA VAL A 225 0.34 13.91 14.02
C VAL A 225 1.20 13.98 15.27
N ASP A 226 1.32 15.18 15.83
CA ASP A 226 2.10 15.45 17.06
C ASP A 226 1.17 15.46 18.28
N THR A 227 1.39 14.56 19.22
CA THR A 227 0.61 14.45 20.47
C THR A 227 1.40 14.93 21.69
N GLU A 228 2.72 15.03 21.58
CA GLU A 228 3.63 15.38 22.68
C GLU A 228 4.25 16.77 22.53
N ASN A 229 3.90 17.52 21.47
CA ASN A 229 4.51 18.79 21.11
C ASN A 229 6.03 18.65 20.93
N THR A 230 6.46 17.62 20.21
CA THR A 230 7.87 17.29 19.94
C THR A 230 8.36 17.83 18.60
N PHE A 231 7.47 18.18 17.68
CA PHE A 231 7.86 18.70 16.37
C PHE A 231 8.59 20.04 16.51
N ARG A 232 9.81 20.12 15.97
CA ARG A 232 10.63 21.34 15.96
C ARG A 232 11.10 21.63 14.54
N PRO A 233 10.61 22.69 13.88
CA PRO A 233 11.06 23.06 12.53
C PRO A 233 12.57 23.23 12.45
N GLU A 234 13.20 23.81 13.48
CA GLU A 234 14.64 24.03 13.55
C GLU A 234 15.41 22.70 13.48
N ARG A 235 14.82 21.62 14.01
CA ARG A 235 15.42 20.29 13.94
C ARG A 235 15.38 19.73 12.52
N ILE A 236 14.30 19.97 11.78
CA ILE A 236 14.20 19.63 10.36
C ILE A 236 15.25 20.41 9.58
N GLU A 237 15.43 21.70 9.83
CA GLU A 237 16.46 22.50 9.14
C GLU A 237 17.87 21.95 9.35
N GLN A 238 18.21 21.56 10.58
CA GLN A 238 19.50 20.95 10.89
C GLN A 238 19.70 19.64 10.11
N MET A 239 18.67 18.79 10.04
CA MET A 239 18.72 17.53 9.31
C MET A 239 18.83 17.74 7.79
N VAL A 240 18.12 18.72 7.22
CA VAL A 240 18.23 19.07 5.80
C VAL A 240 19.63 19.57 5.47
N LYS A 241 20.18 20.49 6.27
CA LYS A 241 21.57 20.96 6.11
C LYS A 241 22.58 19.81 6.23
N GLY A 242 22.29 18.84 7.11
CA GLY A 242 23.09 17.64 7.30
C GLY A 242 23.03 16.63 6.15
N LEU A 243 22.19 16.81 5.13
CA LEU A 243 22.20 15.95 3.94
C LEU A 243 23.40 16.23 3.02
N GLU A 244 24.02 17.40 3.14
CA GLU A 244 25.14 17.85 2.28
C GLU A 244 24.81 17.82 0.77
N ILE A 245 23.52 17.96 0.43
CA ILE A 245 23.04 18.05 -0.95
C ILE A 245 23.01 19.52 -1.38
N GLU A 246 23.69 19.82 -2.48
CA GLU A 246 23.69 21.17 -3.06
C GLU A 246 22.27 21.60 -3.46
N GLY A 247 21.86 22.79 -3.03
CA GLY A 247 20.54 23.35 -3.33
C GLY A 247 19.39 22.82 -2.46
N ALA A 248 19.64 21.97 -1.47
CA ALA A 248 18.61 21.56 -0.52
C ALA A 248 18.20 22.74 0.38
N ASP A 249 17.00 23.29 0.15
CA ASP A 249 16.42 24.38 0.94
C ASP A 249 15.52 23.84 2.06
N PRO A 250 15.85 24.05 3.35
CA PRO A 250 15.01 23.65 4.47
C PRO A 250 13.55 24.13 4.38
N GLN A 251 13.29 25.30 3.77
CA GLN A 251 11.93 25.81 3.66
C GLN A 251 11.09 24.98 2.68
N GLU A 252 11.69 24.49 1.60
CA GLU A 252 11.01 23.57 0.68
C GLU A 252 10.71 22.23 1.34
N PHE A 253 11.61 21.73 2.19
CA PHE A 253 11.35 20.52 2.97
C PHE A 253 10.22 20.71 3.99
N LEU A 254 10.21 21.84 4.70
CA LEU A 254 9.17 22.15 5.69
C LEU A 254 7.78 22.27 5.06
N LYS A 255 7.67 22.83 3.84
CA LYS A 255 6.39 22.93 3.12
C LYS A 255 5.72 21.59 2.85
N ASN A 256 6.50 20.52 2.69
CA ASN A 256 5.98 19.18 2.42
C ASN A 256 5.72 18.36 3.70
N ILE A 257 5.85 18.96 4.89
CA ILE A 257 5.56 18.33 6.19
C ILE A 257 4.30 18.96 6.77
N HIS A 258 3.20 18.23 6.66
CA HIS A 258 1.88 18.66 7.13
C HIS A 258 1.67 18.22 8.56
N VAL A 259 1.90 19.14 9.49
CA VAL A 259 1.85 18.86 10.93
C VAL A 259 0.50 19.27 11.52
N ALA A 260 -0.12 18.36 12.27
CA ALA A 260 -1.29 18.63 13.09
C ALA A 260 -1.04 18.22 14.53
N ARG A 261 -1.38 19.11 15.48
CA ARG A 261 -1.24 18.82 16.91
C ARG A 261 -2.54 18.26 17.46
N ALA A 262 -2.52 17.00 17.89
CA ALA A 262 -3.65 16.40 18.59
C ALA A 262 -3.68 16.87 20.05
N GLN A 263 -4.88 17.10 20.56
CA GLN A 263 -5.11 17.52 21.96
C GLN A 263 -5.83 16.45 22.79
N THR A 264 -6.55 15.56 22.12
CA THR A 264 -7.27 14.44 22.73
C THR A 264 -7.12 13.18 21.87
N SER A 265 -7.38 12.00 22.44
CA SER A 265 -7.35 10.73 21.70
C SER A 265 -8.34 10.72 20.54
N ASP A 266 -9.54 11.27 20.71
CA ASP A 266 -10.54 11.37 19.63
C ASP A 266 -10.10 12.36 18.54
N HIS A 267 -9.46 13.48 18.90
CA HIS A 267 -8.89 14.41 17.92
C HIS A 267 -7.73 13.75 17.14
N GLN A 268 -6.86 12.99 17.81
CA GLN A 268 -5.80 12.21 17.15
C GLN A 268 -6.36 11.22 16.12
N MET A 269 -7.47 10.55 16.44
CA MET A 269 -8.15 9.62 15.51
C MET A 269 -8.73 10.38 14.32
N LEU A 270 -9.46 11.46 14.57
CA LEU A 270 -10.08 12.29 13.54
C LEU A 270 -9.05 12.84 12.54
N LEU A 271 -7.87 13.26 13.01
CA LEU A 271 -6.80 13.77 12.14
C LEU A 271 -6.33 12.74 11.11
N ILE A 272 -6.32 11.45 11.45
CA ILE A 272 -5.99 10.39 10.48
C ILE A 272 -7.17 10.16 9.53
N GLU A 273 -8.40 10.14 10.04
CA GLU A 273 -9.60 9.95 9.23
C GLU A 273 -9.73 11.04 8.15
N THR A 274 -9.50 12.31 8.50
CA THR A 274 -9.61 13.45 7.57
C THR A 274 -8.36 13.66 6.70
N SER A 275 -7.24 13.00 7.01
CA SER A 275 -5.99 13.18 6.26
C SER A 275 -6.03 12.64 4.82
N ARG A 276 -7.06 11.87 4.48
CA ARG A 276 -7.30 11.33 3.14
C ARG A 276 -7.49 12.42 2.09
N GLU A 277 -8.24 13.48 2.40
CA GLU A 277 -8.46 14.61 1.49
C GLU A 277 -7.13 15.28 1.15
N LEU A 278 -6.33 15.58 2.18
CA LEU A 278 -4.98 16.12 2.02
C LEU A 278 -4.08 15.18 1.19
N ALA A 279 -4.18 13.87 1.38
CA ALA A 279 -3.39 12.91 0.61
C ALA A 279 -3.72 12.93 -0.89
N GLU A 280 -4.99 13.08 -1.28
CA GLU A 280 -5.39 13.24 -2.69
C GLU A 280 -4.94 14.60 -3.26
N GLU A 281 -5.09 15.70 -2.50
CA GLU A 281 -4.62 17.02 -2.92
C GLU A 281 -3.12 17.01 -3.22
N LEU A 282 -2.32 16.44 -2.32
CA LEU A 282 -0.87 16.37 -2.44
C LEU A 282 -0.41 15.46 -3.58
N LYS A 283 -1.13 14.36 -3.82
CA LYS A 283 -0.92 13.49 -4.97
C LYS A 283 -1.21 14.21 -6.29
N ALA A 284 -2.29 14.99 -6.36
CA ALA A 284 -2.61 15.82 -7.53
C ALA A 284 -1.56 16.92 -7.77
N ALA A 285 -0.97 17.46 -6.70
CA ALA A 285 0.13 18.43 -6.76
C ALA A 285 1.50 17.82 -7.11
N GLY A 286 1.60 16.50 -7.31
CA GLY A 286 2.84 15.81 -7.67
C GLY A 286 3.77 15.50 -6.48
N LYS A 287 3.31 15.69 -5.25
CA LYS A 287 4.02 15.36 -4.01
C LYS A 287 3.18 14.44 -3.12
N PRO A 288 2.89 13.20 -3.57
CA PRO A 288 2.00 12.30 -2.85
C PRO A 288 2.52 12.01 -1.44
N VAL A 289 1.60 11.76 -0.50
CA VAL A 289 1.98 11.32 0.84
C VAL A 289 2.71 9.98 0.75
N LYS A 290 3.90 9.93 1.33
CA LYS A 290 4.70 8.69 1.44
C LYS A 290 5.10 8.34 2.86
N LEU A 291 4.77 9.20 3.82
CA LEU A 291 5.04 8.97 5.23
C LEU A 291 3.92 9.55 6.10
N VAL A 292 3.41 8.72 7.01
CA VAL A 292 2.44 9.09 8.04
C VAL A 292 3.11 8.83 9.39
N ILE A 293 3.26 9.88 10.19
CA ILE A 293 3.88 9.84 11.52
C ILE A 293 2.82 10.10 12.58
N VAL A 294 2.81 9.30 13.64
CA VAL A 294 2.09 9.58 14.89
C VAL A 294 3.08 9.56 16.07
N ASP A 295 3.45 10.74 16.57
CA ASP A 295 4.42 10.93 17.65
C ASP A 295 3.74 11.59 18.87
N SER A 296 3.29 10.88 19.90
CA SER A 296 3.27 9.41 20.08
C SER A 296 1.87 8.82 19.99
N LEU A 297 1.80 7.56 19.56
CA LEU A 297 0.56 6.80 19.37
C LEU A 297 -0.26 6.68 20.65
N THR A 298 0.41 6.41 21.77
CA THR A 298 -0.26 6.05 23.03
C THR A 298 -0.33 7.18 24.05
N GLY A 299 0.33 8.31 23.81
CA GLY A 299 0.47 9.41 24.79
C GLY A 299 -0.88 9.86 25.35
N LEU A 300 -1.79 10.29 24.47
CA LEU A 300 -3.13 10.78 24.82
C LEU A 300 -4.04 9.67 25.37
N PHE A 301 -3.98 8.47 24.75
CA PHE A 301 -4.73 7.31 25.23
C PHE A 301 -4.34 6.88 26.64
N ARG A 302 -3.08 7.05 27.02
CA ARG A 302 -2.62 6.73 28.38
C ARG A 302 -3.15 7.73 29.39
N SER A 303 -3.17 9.02 29.06
CA SER A 303 -3.66 10.06 29.97
C SER A 303 -5.17 10.03 30.16
N GLU A 304 -5.93 9.77 29.09
CA GLU A 304 -7.39 9.84 29.13
C GLU A 304 -8.04 8.58 29.72
N TYR A 305 -7.49 7.40 29.41
CA TYR A 305 -8.05 6.12 29.85
C TYR A 305 -7.17 5.50 30.94
N ALA A 306 -7.21 6.13 32.11
CA ALA A 306 -6.49 5.69 33.29
C ALA A 306 -7.24 4.57 34.03
N GLY A 307 -6.49 3.57 34.52
CA GLY A 307 -7.02 2.47 35.32
C GLY A 307 -7.55 1.29 34.51
N ARG A 308 -7.97 0.23 35.22
CA ARG A 308 -8.43 -1.03 34.59
C ARG A 308 -9.84 -0.95 34.01
N GLY A 309 -10.70 -0.06 34.51
CA GLY A 309 -12.10 0.05 34.08
C GLY A 309 -12.27 0.56 32.65
N THR A 310 -11.35 1.41 32.18
CA THR A 310 -11.35 2.01 30.83
C THR A 310 -10.43 1.28 29.85
N LEU A 311 -9.82 0.16 30.28
CA LEU A 311 -8.87 -0.60 29.48
C LEU A 311 -9.51 -1.11 28.19
N ALA A 312 -10.71 -1.70 28.27
CA ALA A 312 -11.38 -2.27 27.11
C ALA A 312 -11.68 -1.20 26.04
N GLU A 313 -12.22 -0.05 26.46
CA GLU A 313 -12.51 1.08 25.56
C GLU A 313 -11.23 1.62 24.92
N ARG A 314 -10.18 1.84 25.71
CA ARG A 314 -8.87 2.27 25.19
C ARG A 314 -8.34 1.30 24.15
N GLN A 315 -8.41 0.00 24.43
CA GLN A 315 -7.94 -1.04 23.53
C GLN A 315 -8.76 -1.05 22.22
N GLN A 316 -10.08 -0.90 22.28
CA GLN A 316 -10.93 -0.82 21.09
C GLN A 316 -10.61 0.41 20.22
N LYS A 317 -10.49 1.59 20.84
CA LYS A 317 -10.16 2.83 20.11
C LYS A 317 -8.75 2.77 19.49
N LEU A 318 -7.75 2.30 20.24
CA LEU A 318 -6.39 2.08 19.71
C LEU A 318 -6.38 1.11 18.53
N ASN A 319 -7.17 0.03 18.59
CA ASN A 319 -7.27 -0.91 17.49
C ASN A 319 -7.81 -0.25 16.22
N ARG A 320 -8.93 0.49 16.37
CA ARG A 320 -9.54 1.25 15.26
C ARG A 320 -8.51 2.21 14.66
N HIS A 321 -7.88 3.03 15.49
CA HIS A 321 -6.89 4.01 15.07
C HIS A 321 -5.72 3.40 14.29
N MET A 322 -5.15 2.29 14.79
CA MET A 322 -4.07 1.57 14.09
C MET A 322 -4.52 1.02 12.74
N HIS A 323 -5.76 0.52 12.64
CA HIS A 323 -6.30 0.07 11.36
C HIS A 323 -6.52 1.21 10.37
N ASP A 324 -6.93 2.40 10.83
CA ASP A 324 -7.14 3.54 9.94
C ASP A 324 -5.79 4.12 9.45
N ILE A 325 -4.76 4.13 10.30
CA ILE A 325 -3.37 4.40 9.87
C ILE A 325 -2.94 3.39 8.82
N PHE A 326 -3.18 2.09 9.04
CA PHE A 326 -2.79 1.04 8.11
C PHE A 326 -3.47 1.19 6.75
N LYS A 327 -4.79 1.43 6.72
CA LYS A 327 -5.55 1.66 5.49
C LYS A 327 -4.98 2.84 4.70
N LEU A 328 -4.67 3.95 5.37
CA LEU A 328 -4.06 5.11 4.74
C LEU A 328 -2.68 4.76 4.14
N CYS A 329 -1.87 3.99 4.86
CA CYS A 329 -0.56 3.54 4.36
C CYS A 329 -0.67 2.60 3.16
N ASP A 330 -1.63 1.67 3.19
CA ASP A 330 -1.86 0.69 2.12
C ASP A 330 -2.31 1.40 0.82
N GLU A 331 -3.30 2.27 0.93
CA GLU A 331 -3.93 2.97 -0.18
C GLU A 331 -2.99 3.93 -0.92
N TYR A 332 -2.19 4.70 -0.17
CA TYR A 332 -1.26 5.67 -0.76
C TYR A 332 0.14 5.08 -1.01
N ASN A 333 0.32 3.77 -0.74
CA ASN A 333 1.61 3.10 -0.75
C ASN A 333 2.66 3.93 0.02
N ALA A 334 2.31 4.26 1.26
CA ALA A 334 3.03 5.11 2.20
C ALA A 334 3.49 4.30 3.42
N ILE A 335 4.39 4.88 4.21
CA ILE A 335 4.97 4.26 5.41
C ILE A 335 4.25 4.79 6.64
N GLY A 336 3.84 3.92 7.56
CA GLY A 336 3.33 4.31 8.87
C GLY A 336 4.42 4.22 9.93
N LEU A 337 4.81 5.34 10.54
CA LEU A 337 5.72 5.35 11.68
C LEU A 337 4.98 5.81 12.93
N VAL A 338 4.93 4.96 13.94
CA VAL A 338 4.29 5.28 15.21
C VAL A 338 5.32 5.19 16.33
N THR A 339 5.40 6.23 17.15
CA THR A 339 6.25 6.17 18.35
C THR A 339 5.42 5.74 19.54
N ASN A 340 6.04 5.00 20.46
CA ASN A 340 5.37 4.51 21.64
C ASN A 340 6.25 4.68 22.89
N GLN A 341 5.58 4.93 24.00
CA GLN A 341 6.21 5.00 25.32
C GLN A 341 6.31 3.60 25.93
N VAL A 342 7.12 3.50 26.97
CA VAL A 342 7.34 2.26 27.69
C VAL A 342 6.88 2.36 29.14
N GLN A 343 6.66 1.21 29.76
CA GLN A 343 6.47 1.04 31.19
C GLN A 343 7.43 -0.02 31.70
N SER A 344 7.90 0.15 32.94
CA SER A 344 8.66 -0.89 33.62
C SER A 344 7.73 -1.99 34.12
N ASN A 345 8.12 -3.25 33.94
CA ASN A 345 7.46 -4.41 34.50
C ASN A 345 8.17 -4.85 35.80
N PRO A 346 7.61 -4.55 37.00
CA PRO A 346 8.27 -4.85 38.28
C PRO A 346 8.46 -6.35 38.55
N ALA A 347 7.75 -7.22 37.82
CA ALA A 347 7.86 -8.67 37.97
C ALA A 347 9.13 -9.25 37.30
N VAL A 348 9.85 -8.46 36.51
CA VAL A 348 11.11 -8.88 35.86
C VAL A 348 12.26 -8.60 36.82
N PHE A 349 12.75 -9.65 37.49
CA PHE A 349 13.90 -9.57 38.39
C PHE A 349 15.26 -9.66 37.66
N PHE A 350 15.28 -10.24 36.46
CA PHE A 350 16.48 -10.39 35.63
C PHE A 350 16.16 -10.05 34.17
N GLY A 351 17.04 -9.28 33.53
CA GLY A 351 16.86 -8.80 32.15
C GLY A 351 16.23 -7.42 32.07
N ASP A 352 15.82 -7.02 30.87
CA ASP A 352 15.23 -5.71 30.61
C ASP A 352 13.74 -5.69 31.04
N PRO A 353 13.34 -4.89 32.04
CA PRO A 353 11.96 -4.83 32.49
C PRO A 353 11.06 -3.99 31.56
N THR A 354 11.61 -3.38 30.52
CA THR A 354 10.91 -2.42 29.67
C THR A 354 9.89 -3.12 28.78
N LYS A 355 8.64 -2.69 28.86
CA LYS A 355 7.55 -3.15 27.98
C LYS A 355 6.88 -1.98 27.26
N PRO A 356 6.56 -2.10 25.97
CA PRO A 356 5.76 -1.10 25.26
C PRO A 356 4.33 -1.04 25.80
N ILE A 357 3.69 0.10 25.60
CA ILE A 357 2.30 0.36 25.99
C ILE A 357 1.36 -0.07 24.85
N GLY A 358 0.09 -0.33 25.14
CA GLY A 358 -0.91 -0.73 24.15
C GLY A 358 -1.12 -2.25 24.03
N GLY A 359 -0.24 -3.05 24.64
CA GLY A 359 -0.42 -4.49 24.78
C GLY A 359 -0.49 -5.22 23.44
N ASN A 360 -1.26 -6.31 23.40
CA ASN A 360 -1.32 -7.19 22.23
C ASN A 360 -1.90 -6.51 20.98
N ILE A 361 -2.72 -5.46 21.14
CA ILE A 361 -3.31 -4.77 19.99
C ILE A 361 -2.23 -4.11 19.15
N VAL A 362 -1.44 -3.23 19.77
CA VAL A 362 -0.31 -2.60 19.07
C VAL A 362 0.69 -3.67 18.60
N GLY A 363 0.94 -4.69 19.44
CA GLY A 363 1.85 -5.77 19.12
C GLY A 363 1.44 -6.66 17.93
N HIS A 364 0.15 -6.77 17.60
CA HIS A 364 -0.32 -7.54 16.45
C HIS A 364 -0.59 -6.69 15.21
N THR A 365 -0.91 -5.40 15.39
CA THR A 365 -1.24 -4.51 14.26
C THR A 365 0.02 -3.84 13.67
N ALA A 366 1.06 -3.61 14.47
CA ALA A 366 2.33 -3.13 13.94
C ALA A 366 3.03 -4.26 13.16
N THR A 367 3.39 -4.00 11.91
CA THR A 367 4.09 -4.96 11.04
C THR A 367 5.53 -5.17 11.49
N PHE A 368 6.20 -4.09 11.86
CA PHE A 368 7.56 -4.12 12.39
C PHE A 368 7.58 -3.45 13.76
N ARG A 369 8.40 -3.99 14.66
CA ARG A 369 8.54 -3.43 16.01
C ARG A 369 10.00 -3.24 16.34
N VAL A 370 10.32 -2.03 16.76
CA VAL A 370 11.68 -1.59 17.02
C VAL A 370 11.79 -1.10 18.45
N TYR A 371 12.71 -1.70 19.18
CA TYR A 371 13.10 -1.26 20.51
C TYR A 371 14.34 -0.35 20.45
N LEU A 372 14.17 0.89 20.89
CA LEU A 372 15.24 1.88 20.97
C LEU A 372 15.74 2.04 22.40
N ARG A 373 17.06 1.94 22.60
CA ARG A 373 17.70 2.16 23.90
C ARG A 373 19.00 2.96 23.79
N LYS A 374 19.37 3.62 24.89
CA LYS A 374 20.64 4.35 24.98
C LYS A 374 21.80 3.38 25.14
N SER A 375 22.95 3.74 24.57
CA SER A 375 24.22 3.05 24.76
C SER A 375 25.32 4.05 25.15
N LYS A 376 26.52 3.55 25.41
CA LYS A 376 27.68 4.37 25.81
C LYS A 376 28.13 5.28 24.66
N GLY A 377 28.74 6.42 25.01
CA GLY A 377 29.34 7.33 24.03
C GLY A 377 28.32 8.05 23.14
N GLY A 378 27.11 8.32 23.64
CA GLY A 378 26.06 8.99 22.87
C GLY A 378 25.35 8.10 21.85
N LYS A 379 25.76 6.85 21.68
CA LYS A 379 25.15 5.87 20.78
C LYS A 379 23.72 5.51 21.19
N ARG A 380 22.92 5.11 20.21
CA ARG A 380 21.60 4.49 20.37
C ARG A 380 21.62 3.12 19.72
N ILE A 381 20.90 2.19 20.32
CA ILE A 381 20.70 0.84 19.77
C ILE A 381 19.31 0.81 19.16
N PHE A 382 19.25 0.38 17.91
CA PHE A 382 18.06 0.08 17.14
C PHE A 382 17.89 -1.43 17.11
N ARG A 383 16.98 -1.99 17.89
CA ARG A 383 16.73 -3.44 17.91
C ARG A 383 15.43 -3.76 17.18
N LEU A 384 15.50 -4.57 16.14
CA LEU A 384 14.31 -5.17 15.53
C LEU A 384 13.85 -6.34 16.42
N VAL A 385 12.66 -6.23 16.99
CA VAL A 385 12.10 -7.24 17.92
C VAL A 385 10.99 -8.08 17.29
N ASP A 386 10.35 -7.57 16.24
CA ASP A 386 9.28 -8.28 15.54
C ASP A 386 9.25 -7.84 14.07
N SER A 387 9.10 -8.83 13.18
CA SER A 387 9.07 -8.65 11.73
C SER A 387 8.48 -9.91 11.07
N PRO A 388 7.72 -9.77 9.96
CA PRO A 388 7.18 -10.92 9.24
C PRO A 388 8.24 -11.71 8.45
N ASN A 389 9.39 -11.11 8.13
CA ASN A 389 10.34 -11.64 7.16
C ASN A 389 11.82 -11.44 7.52
N LEU A 390 12.14 -10.59 8.49
CA LEU A 390 13.52 -10.32 8.90
C LEU A 390 13.82 -10.96 10.26
N PRO A 391 15.04 -11.48 10.46
CA PRO A 391 15.45 -11.99 11.77
C PRO A 391 15.57 -10.86 12.80
N GLU A 392 15.40 -11.19 14.08
CA GLU A 392 15.76 -10.26 15.16
C GLU A 392 17.23 -9.85 15.07
N GLY A 393 17.52 -8.58 15.36
CA GLY A 393 18.87 -8.04 15.28
C GLY A 393 18.99 -6.66 15.88
N GLU A 394 20.22 -6.19 16.03
CA GLU A 394 20.54 -4.87 16.57
C GLU A 394 21.50 -4.12 15.66
N ALA A 395 21.22 -2.84 15.45
CA ALA A 395 22.09 -1.88 14.80
C ALA A 395 22.36 -0.71 15.77
N THR A 396 23.42 0.05 15.49
CA THR A 396 23.77 1.23 16.29
C THR A 396 23.82 2.47 15.44
N PHE A 397 23.35 3.59 16.01
CA PHE A 397 23.40 4.90 15.35
C PHE A 397 23.70 6.00 16.36
N LEU A 398 24.14 7.15 15.85
CA LEU A 398 24.35 8.39 16.58
C LEU A 398 23.25 9.39 16.22
N VAL A 399 22.97 10.29 17.16
CA VAL A 399 22.12 11.46 16.95
C VAL A 399 23.01 12.69 17.06
N GLU A 400 23.24 13.35 15.93
CA GLU A 400 24.10 14.53 15.81
C GLU A 400 23.30 15.73 15.30
N GLU A 401 23.94 16.90 15.19
CA GLU A 401 23.29 18.09 14.66
C GLU A 401 22.76 17.85 13.24
N GLY A 402 23.56 17.27 12.35
CA GLY A 402 23.14 16.93 10.99
C GLY A 402 22.14 15.77 10.87
N GLY A 403 21.65 15.22 11.99
CA GLY A 403 20.65 14.15 12.00
C GLY A 403 21.18 12.81 12.49
N LEU A 404 20.68 11.71 11.90
CA LEU A 404 21.17 10.36 12.21
C LEU A 404 22.49 10.08 11.48
N ARG A 405 23.40 9.36 12.17
CA ARG A 405 24.73 9.00 11.65
C ARG A 405 25.13 7.58 12.05
N SER A 406 26.00 6.97 11.24
CA SER A 406 26.70 5.73 11.57
C SER A 406 27.67 5.92 12.73
N CYS A 407 28.04 4.81 13.37
CA CYS A 407 28.67 4.75 14.69
C CYS A 407 30.19 4.59 14.71
#